data_AF-A0A8T5HTA7-F1
#
_entry.id   AF-A0A8T5HTA7-F1
#
_cell.length_a   1.000
_cell.length_b   1.000
_cell.length_c   1.000
_cell.angle_alpha   90.00
_cell.angle_beta   90.00
_cell.angle_gamma   90.00
#
_symmetry.space_group_name_H-M   'P 1'
#
loop_
_entity.id
_entity.type
_entity.pdbx_description
1 polymer ?
#
loop_
_entity_poly.entity_id
_entity_poly.type
_entity_poly.pdbx_seq_one_letter_code
_entity_poly.pdbx_strand_id
1 'polypeptide(L)'
;MMIKKIILLFMVFIFSLLLVSCDSVEDDTNETDDSVDVDAVNDSNEESETEVAGDCQAGWVCLSSDKMVYRNSDCTFGDKKDCKTSCVDGVCKPAEVCDVGFKCIDESRRGYKKEDCGWIKKEDCDFGCLDGKCNPMPENYTEPVEVVEPVDDDEEAENPTLLLKVGETTQITVGDVEHNVTLYILSEEGARIIIDDHKSNFVAMGENLTYGGVKLNIIEITYQAYAGGIQEMVYTIG
;
A
#
# COMPACT_ATOMS: atom_id res chain seq x y z
N MET A 1 -25.45 45.57 10.02
CA MET A 1 -25.62 45.41 11.49
C MET A 1 -25.47 43.94 11.98
N MET A 2 -25.05 42.99 11.13
CA MET A 2 -24.89 41.56 11.52
C MET A 2 -23.45 41.16 11.86
N ILE A 3 -22.44 41.88 11.38
CA ILE A 3 -21.02 41.57 11.64
C ILE A 3 -20.62 41.76 13.12
N LYS A 4 -21.25 42.70 13.84
CA LYS A 4 -20.99 42.92 15.27
C LYS A 4 -21.46 41.77 16.18
N LYS A 5 -22.47 40.99 15.77
CA LYS A 5 -22.99 39.87 16.59
C LYS A 5 -22.10 38.63 16.51
N ILE A 6 -21.45 38.40 15.36
CA ILE A 6 -20.57 37.25 15.14
C ILE A 6 -19.25 37.40 15.91
N ILE A 7 -18.68 38.61 15.95
CA ILE A 7 -17.43 38.87 16.69
C ILE A 7 -17.63 38.73 18.21
N LEU A 8 -18.80 39.11 18.72
CA LEU A 8 -19.10 39.02 20.16
C LEU A 8 -19.35 37.56 20.60
N LEU A 9 -19.92 36.73 19.72
CA LEU A 9 -20.10 35.29 19.98
C LEU A 9 -18.78 34.52 19.96
N PHE A 10 -17.84 34.90 19.08
CA PHE A 10 -16.52 34.27 19.00
C PHE A 10 -15.64 34.58 20.22
N MET A 11 -15.71 35.80 20.77
CA MET A 11 -14.98 36.17 21.98
C MET A 11 -15.47 35.44 23.24
N VAL A 12 -16.79 35.18 23.35
CA VAL A 12 -17.35 34.42 24.50
C VAL A 12 -16.97 32.94 24.43
N PHE A 13 -16.85 32.38 23.23
CA PHE A 13 -16.43 30.98 23.05
C PHE A 13 -14.95 30.76 23.41
N ILE A 14 -14.07 31.72 23.05
CA ILE A 14 -12.63 31.64 23.37
C ILE A 14 -12.38 31.82 24.89
N PHE A 15 -13.17 32.65 25.58
CA PHE A 15 -13.02 32.84 27.04
C PHE A 15 -13.46 31.61 27.85
N SER A 16 -14.30 30.75 27.27
CA SER A 16 -14.79 29.52 27.93
C SER A 16 -13.77 28.36 27.91
N LEU A 17 -12.71 28.46 27.09
CA LEU A 17 -11.69 27.42 26.95
C LEU A 17 -10.47 27.61 27.87
N LEU A 18 -10.42 28.68 28.67
CA LEU A 18 -9.29 29.03 29.54
C LEU A 18 -9.49 28.71 31.03
N LEU A 19 -10.52 27.95 31.41
CA LEU A 19 -10.82 27.62 32.83
C LEU A 19 -10.57 26.15 33.21
N VAL A 20 -9.65 25.46 32.54
CA VAL A 20 -9.08 24.20 33.06
C VAL A 20 -7.74 24.51 33.73
N SER A 21 -7.81 24.98 34.97
CA SER A 21 -6.66 25.00 35.88
C SER A 21 -6.67 23.67 36.64
N CYS A 22 -5.70 22.80 36.34
CA CYS A 22 -5.38 21.69 37.23
C CYS A 22 -4.66 22.26 38.45
N ASP A 23 -5.32 22.16 39.60
CA ASP A 23 -4.76 22.34 40.93
C ASP A 23 -4.08 21.02 41.32
N SER A 24 -2.75 21.02 41.45
CA SER A 24 -1.99 19.90 42.03
C SER A 24 -1.57 20.29 43.43
N VAL A 25 -2.26 19.67 44.40
CA VAL A 25 -2.05 19.75 45.84
C VAL A 25 -0.59 19.45 46.21
N GLU A 26 0.03 20.38 46.92
CA GLU A 26 1.20 20.15 47.77
C GLU A 26 0.74 19.38 49.02
N ASP A 27 1.35 18.23 49.29
CA ASP A 27 1.26 17.56 50.59
C ASP A 27 2.68 17.36 51.11
N ASP A 28 3.15 18.34 51.87
CA ASP A 28 4.30 18.22 52.77
C ASP A 28 3.78 17.66 54.10
N THR A 29 4.19 16.44 54.44
CA THR A 29 4.77 16.03 55.74
C THR A 29 4.60 14.54 55.97
N ASN A 30 5.70 13.81 56.17
CA ASN A 30 6.07 13.30 57.49
C ASN A 30 7.24 12.30 57.33
N GLU A 31 8.43 12.69 57.78
CA GLU A 31 9.49 11.75 58.09
C GLU A 31 9.04 10.89 59.28
N THR A 32 9.08 9.57 59.16
CA THR A 32 9.49 8.71 60.27
C THR A 32 10.23 7.51 59.72
N ASP A 33 11.54 7.58 59.91
CA ASP A 33 12.53 6.52 59.80
C ASP A 33 12.25 5.43 60.85
N ASP A 34 12.12 4.16 60.43
CA ASP A 34 12.70 3.05 61.18
C ASP A 34 12.89 1.78 60.31
N SER A 35 14.16 1.55 59.98
CA SER A 35 14.88 0.28 59.77
C SER A 35 14.13 -1.04 59.51
N VAL A 36 14.45 -1.71 58.39
CA VAL A 36 14.96 -3.11 58.37
C VAL A 36 15.86 -3.30 57.14
N ASP A 37 16.98 -3.95 57.41
CA ASP A 37 18.19 -4.16 56.63
C ASP A 37 18.12 -5.40 55.69
N VAL A 38 18.95 -5.37 54.63
CA VAL A 38 19.50 -6.49 53.84
C VAL A 38 18.56 -7.47 53.11
N ASP A 39 18.50 -7.39 51.77
CA ASP A 39 19.12 -8.44 50.95
C ASP A 39 19.20 -8.07 49.45
N ALA A 40 20.30 -8.50 48.85
CA ALA A 40 20.73 -8.22 47.49
C ALA A 40 20.00 -9.09 46.44
N VAL A 41 19.72 -8.45 45.30
CA VAL A 41 19.91 -8.91 43.91
C VAL A 41 19.66 -10.39 43.60
N ASN A 42 18.65 -10.68 42.75
CA ASN A 42 18.94 -11.44 41.53
C ASN A 42 17.95 -11.16 40.39
N ASP A 43 18.51 -10.49 39.40
CA ASP A 43 18.13 -10.37 38.01
C ASP A 43 18.04 -11.75 37.33
N SER A 44 17.19 -11.89 36.31
CA SER A 44 17.19 -13.03 35.40
C SER A 44 16.51 -12.67 34.08
N ASN A 45 17.36 -12.19 33.17
CA ASN A 45 17.52 -12.72 31.82
C ASN A 45 16.77 -12.00 30.68
N GLU A 46 17.25 -10.78 30.35
CA GLU A 46 17.39 -10.34 28.95
C GLU A 46 18.65 -10.99 28.35
N GLU A 47 18.48 -11.76 27.26
CA GLU A 47 19.56 -12.00 26.30
C GLU A 47 19.76 -10.67 25.54
N SER A 48 20.79 -9.89 25.85
CA SER A 48 22.18 -10.05 25.38
C SER A 48 22.31 -10.04 23.85
N GLU A 49 22.30 -8.84 23.28
CA GLU A 49 23.36 -8.45 22.36
C GLU A 49 24.22 -7.39 23.04
N THR A 50 25.46 -7.81 23.33
CA THR A 50 26.51 -7.00 23.93
C THR A 50 26.97 -5.97 22.91
N GLU A 51 26.51 -4.73 23.04
CA GLU A 51 27.15 -3.56 22.43
C GLU A 51 27.98 -2.88 23.50
N VAL A 52 29.29 -2.96 23.30
CA VAL A 52 30.36 -2.35 24.07
C VAL A 52 29.97 -0.96 24.55
N ALA A 53 30.03 -0.72 25.87
CA ALA A 53 29.98 0.62 26.45
C ALA A 53 31.22 1.39 25.98
N GLY A 54 31.16 1.91 24.76
CA GLY A 54 32.07 2.93 24.27
C GLY A 54 31.81 4.19 25.07
N ASP A 55 32.89 4.85 25.49
CA ASP A 55 32.86 6.12 26.20
C ASP A 55 31.80 7.06 25.58
N CYS A 56 31.04 7.75 26.44
CA CYS A 56 30.01 8.69 26.00
C CYS A 56 30.64 9.86 25.25
N GLN A 57 30.81 9.67 23.95
CA GLN A 57 31.32 10.69 23.07
C GLN A 57 30.18 11.66 22.76
N ALA A 58 30.45 12.94 23.04
CA ALA A 58 29.53 14.01 22.71
C ALA A 58 29.36 14.10 21.18
N GLY A 59 28.12 14.17 20.72
CA GLY A 59 27.82 14.19 19.30
C GLY A 59 26.36 13.89 18.99
N TRP A 60 25.99 14.11 17.73
CA TRP A 60 24.66 13.75 17.25
C TRP A 60 24.56 12.24 17.03
N VAL A 61 23.47 11.66 17.50
CA VAL A 61 23.14 10.24 17.33
C VAL A 61 21.70 10.09 16.83
N CYS A 62 21.42 9.01 16.12
CA CYS A 62 20.05 8.70 15.71
C CYS A 62 19.28 8.11 16.89
N LEU A 63 18.18 8.75 17.27
CA LEU A 63 17.26 8.22 18.29
C LEU A 63 16.24 7.26 17.67
N SER A 64 15.83 7.56 16.44
CA SER A 64 14.95 6.73 15.60
C SER A 64 15.30 6.96 14.13
N SER A 65 14.63 6.24 13.22
CA SER A 65 14.83 6.40 11.79
C SER A 65 14.55 7.81 11.29
N ASP A 66 13.74 8.61 11.99
CA ASP A 66 13.30 9.95 11.58
C ASP A 66 13.73 11.06 12.56
N LYS A 67 14.55 10.75 13.57
CA LYS A 67 14.92 11.71 14.61
C LYS A 67 16.37 11.53 15.07
N MET A 68 17.08 12.65 15.21
CA MET A 68 18.40 12.69 15.82
C MET A 68 18.39 13.51 17.10
N VAL A 69 19.30 13.18 18.02
CA VAL A 69 19.46 13.85 19.31
C VAL A 69 20.94 14.10 19.58
N TYR A 70 21.26 15.24 20.20
CA TYR A 70 22.61 15.53 20.64
C TYR A 70 22.86 14.81 21.97
N ARG A 71 23.79 13.86 21.98
CA ARG A 71 24.29 13.21 23.20
C ARG A 71 25.43 14.05 23.76
N ASN A 72 25.32 14.44 25.02
CA ASN A 72 26.37 15.13 25.77
C ASN A 72 27.46 14.15 26.23
N SER A 73 28.60 14.67 26.69
CA SER A 73 29.71 13.86 27.21
C SER A 73 29.39 13.15 28.52
N ASP A 74 28.33 13.56 29.22
CA ASP A 74 27.77 12.93 30.42
C ASP A 74 26.66 11.91 30.09
N CYS A 75 26.55 11.51 28.82
CA CYS A 75 25.52 10.62 28.29
C CYS A 75 24.08 11.18 28.34
N THR A 76 23.88 12.44 28.74
CA THR A 76 22.55 13.06 28.73
C THR A 76 22.17 13.49 27.31
N PHE A 77 20.87 13.53 27.03
CA PHE A 77 20.35 13.94 25.73
C PHE A 77 19.87 15.39 25.78
N GLY A 78 20.40 16.22 24.87
CA GLY A 78 20.02 17.61 24.68
C GLY A 78 19.08 17.80 23.50
N ASP A 79 19.49 18.69 22.59
CA ASP A 79 18.68 19.11 21.44
C ASP A 79 18.24 17.93 20.56
N LYS A 80 17.01 18.03 20.05
CA LYS A 80 16.39 17.07 19.13
C LYS A 80 16.14 17.72 17.78
N LYS A 81 16.30 16.95 16.71
CA LYS A 81 16.03 17.39 15.35
C LYS A 81 15.34 16.29 14.57
N ASP A 82 14.26 16.65 13.89
CA ASP A 82 13.56 15.75 12.98
C ASP A 82 14.30 15.66 11.63
N CYS A 83 14.47 14.43 11.15
CA CYS A 83 15.01 14.13 9.84
C CYS A 83 13.86 13.96 8.84
N LYS A 84 13.93 14.66 7.70
CA LYS A 84 12.86 14.66 6.69
C LYS A 84 12.64 13.29 6.03
N THR A 85 13.67 12.44 6.01
CA THR A 85 13.63 11.15 5.31
C THR A 85 14.17 10.03 6.19
N SER A 86 15.45 10.11 6.55
CA SER A 86 16.02 9.17 7.50
C SER A 86 17.20 9.75 8.29
N CYS A 87 17.47 9.18 9.47
CA CYS A 87 18.70 9.36 10.23
C CYS A 87 19.54 8.10 10.11
N VAL A 88 20.80 8.25 9.68
CA VAL A 88 21.77 7.15 9.63
C VAL A 88 23.11 7.70 10.11
N ASP A 89 23.78 6.98 11.02
CA ASP A 89 25.09 7.32 11.58
C ASP A 89 25.16 8.73 12.19
N GLY A 90 24.09 9.16 12.88
CA GLY A 90 24.04 10.48 13.50
C GLY A 90 23.88 11.64 12.51
N VAL A 91 23.46 11.37 11.27
CA VAL A 91 23.26 12.38 10.22
C VAL A 91 21.88 12.22 9.59
N CYS A 92 21.10 13.32 9.53
CA CYS A 92 19.90 13.34 8.70
C CYS A 92 20.27 13.24 7.22
N LYS A 93 19.76 12.21 6.54
CA LYS A 93 19.85 12.10 5.10
C LYS A 93 18.92 13.14 4.45
N PRO A 94 19.40 13.85 3.42
CA PRO A 94 18.53 14.72 2.63
C PRO A 94 17.46 13.87 1.96
N ALA A 95 16.29 14.47 1.71
CA ALA A 95 15.30 13.85 0.84
C ALA A 95 15.93 13.64 -0.54
N GLU A 96 15.72 12.46 -1.13
CA GLU A 96 16.15 12.19 -2.48
C GLU A 96 15.52 13.24 -3.41
N VAL A 97 16.35 14.06 -4.05
CA VAL A 97 15.85 15.10 -4.96
C VAL A 97 15.46 14.39 -6.23
N CYS A 98 14.17 14.12 -6.38
CA CYS A 98 13.65 13.50 -7.58
C CYS A 98 13.46 14.54 -8.68
N ASP A 99 14.08 14.30 -9.83
CA ASP A 99 13.88 15.11 -11.03
C ASP A 99 12.41 15.06 -11.47
N VAL A 100 11.72 16.19 -11.31
CA VAL A 100 10.31 16.33 -11.71
C VAL A 100 10.18 16.37 -13.23
N GLY A 101 9.15 15.71 -13.76
CA GLY A 101 8.80 15.75 -15.18
C GLY A 101 8.47 14.38 -15.76
N PHE A 102 8.20 14.34 -17.06
CA PHE A 102 8.04 13.07 -17.77
C PHE A 102 9.37 12.35 -17.85
N LYS A 103 9.38 11.11 -17.37
CA LYS A 103 10.53 10.22 -17.33
C LYS A 103 10.08 8.82 -17.73
N CYS A 104 11.00 8.04 -18.28
CA CYS A 104 10.77 6.62 -18.49
C CYS A 104 10.76 5.94 -17.12
N ILE A 105 9.71 5.15 -16.86
CA ILE A 105 9.62 4.28 -15.68
C ILE A 105 10.49 3.04 -15.93
N ASP A 106 10.36 2.49 -17.14
CA ASP A 106 11.16 1.41 -17.70
C ASP A 106 11.21 1.56 -19.23
N GLU A 107 11.74 0.56 -19.93
CA GLU A 107 11.90 0.57 -21.39
C GLU A 107 10.58 0.66 -22.14
N SER A 108 9.47 0.24 -21.54
CA SER A 108 8.15 0.13 -22.16
C SER A 108 7.14 1.13 -21.63
N ARG A 109 7.48 1.95 -20.62
CA ARG A 109 6.52 2.83 -19.95
C ARG A 109 7.12 4.16 -19.57
N ARG A 110 6.30 5.20 -19.61
CA ARG A 110 6.63 6.52 -19.08
C ARG A 110 5.63 6.98 -18.04
N GLY A 111 6.02 7.97 -17.26
CA GLY A 111 5.12 8.68 -16.36
C GLY A 111 5.68 10.03 -15.97
N TYR A 112 4.85 10.83 -15.30
CA TYR A 112 5.28 12.08 -14.70
C TYR A 112 5.75 11.83 -13.26
N LYS A 113 7.04 12.08 -12.99
CA LYS A 113 7.65 11.96 -11.66
C LYS A 113 7.40 13.24 -10.86
N LYS A 114 6.85 13.11 -9.66
CA LYS A 114 6.56 14.19 -8.70
C LYS A 114 7.77 14.51 -7.81
N GLU A 115 7.69 15.61 -7.08
CA GLU A 115 8.69 16.03 -6.07
C GLU A 115 8.85 15.02 -4.92
N ASP A 116 7.80 14.26 -4.61
CA ASP A 116 7.80 13.19 -3.61
C ASP A 116 8.29 11.85 -4.19
N CYS A 117 8.93 11.88 -5.37
CA CYS A 117 9.38 10.71 -6.13
C CYS A 117 8.27 9.78 -6.64
N GLY A 118 6.99 10.08 -6.36
CA GLY A 118 5.87 9.31 -6.83
C GLY A 118 5.57 9.52 -8.31
N TRP A 119 4.95 8.52 -8.94
CA TRP A 119 4.59 8.56 -10.36
C TRP A 119 3.10 8.84 -10.56
N ILE A 120 2.77 9.70 -11.52
CA ILE A 120 1.40 9.94 -12.01
C ILE A 120 1.39 9.92 -13.54
N LYS A 121 0.20 9.90 -14.16
CA LYS A 121 0.04 9.92 -15.63
C LYS A 121 0.93 8.89 -16.33
N LYS A 122 0.84 7.64 -15.89
CA LYS A 122 1.56 6.52 -16.48
C LYS A 122 0.96 6.19 -17.85
N GLU A 123 1.81 5.84 -18.80
CA GLU A 123 1.44 5.52 -20.17
C GLU A 123 2.40 4.44 -20.68
N ASP A 124 1.84 3.45 -21.36
CA ASP A 124 2.60 2.42 -22.05
C ASP A 124 3.11 2.96 -23.39
N CYS A 125 4.35 2.61 -23.72
CA CYS A 125 5.05 3.02 -24.92
C CYS A 125 5.29 1.78 -25.79
N ASP A 126 4.38 1.51 -26.72
CA ASP A 126 4.39 0.32 -27.59
C ASP A 126 5.71 0.12 -28.35
N PHE A 127 6.43 1.21 -28.62
CA PHE A 127 7.71 1.22 -29.35
C PHE A 127 8.90 1.64 -28.47
N GLY A 128 8.71 1.56 -27.16
CA GLY A 128 9.69 1.88 -26.14
C GLY A 128 9.71 3.35 -25.70
N CYS A 129 10.36 3.60 -24.57
CA CYS A 129 10.53 4.91 -23.98
C CYS A 129 12.00 5.35 -24.02
N LEU A 130 12.24 6.57 -24.48
CA LEU A 130 13.56 7.20 -24.45
C LEU A 130 13.44 8.66 -23.99
N ASP A 131 14.31 9.08 -23.06
CA ASP A 131 14.35 10.45 -22.53
C ASP A 131 13.00 11.00 -22.04
N GLY A 132 12.16 10.14 -21.47
CA GLY A 132 10.82 10.50 -20.97
C GLY A 132 9.75 10.66 -22.05
N LYS A 133 10.02 10.21 -23.27
CA LYS A 133 9.08 10.23 -24.40
C LYS A 133 8.87 8.81 -24.92
N CYS A 134 7.61 8.47 -25.24
CA CYS A 134 7.35 7.27 -26.02
C CYS A 134 7.87 7.47 -27.44
N ASN A 135 8.55 6.46 -27.95
CA ASN A 135 8.96 6.43 -29.35
C ASN A 135 7.72 6.32 -30.23
N PRO A 136 7.71 7.00 -31.39
CA PRO A 136 6.65 6.81 -32.37
C PRO A 136 6.73 5.41 -32.97
N MET A 137 5.61 4.98 -33.56
CA MET A 137 5.59 3.79 -34.41
C MET A 137 6.65 3.90 -35.52
N PRO A 138 7.55 2.91 -35.69
CA PRO A 138 8.56 2.95 -36.72
C PRO A 138 7.91 2.84 -38.12
N GLU A 139 8.47 3.55 -39.10
CA GLU A 139 7.91 3.62 -40.47
C GLU A 139 7.80 2.25 -41.17
N ASN A 140 8.66 1.29 -40.78
CA ASN A 140 8.67 -0.08 -41.32
C ASN A 140 7.95 -1.07 -40.38
N TYR A 141 7.16 -0.58 -39.43
CA TYR A 141 6.34 -1.47 -38.63
C TYR A 141 5.31 -2.14 -39.53
N THR A 142 5.46 -3.44 -39.67
CA THR A 142 4.38 -4.32 -40.09
C THR A 142 3.88 -4.95 -38.81
N GLU A 143 2.61 -4.74 -38.50
CA GLU A 143 1.96 -5.49 -37.44
C GLU A 143 2.22 -6.97 -37.73
N PRO A 144 2.76 -7.74 -36.77
CA PRO A 144 2.97 -9.15 -36.99
C PRO A 144 1.62 -9.72 -37.39
N VAL A 145 1.55 -10.25 -38.62
CA VAL A 145 0.42 -11.07 -39.01
C VAL A 145 0.42 -12.20 -38.01
N GLU A 146 -0.63 -12.29 -37.19
CA GLU A 146 -0.82 -13.46 -36.35
C GLU A 146 -0.72 -14.66 -37.29
N VAL A 147 0.38 -15.40 -37.14
CA VAL A 147 0.54 -16.67 -37.81
C VAL A 147 -0.48 -17.53 -37.11
N VAL A 148 -1.66 -17.64 -37.72
CA VAL A 148 -2.58 -18.72 -37.43
C VAL A 148 -1.76 -19.97 -37.74
N GLU A 149 -1.19 -20.58 -36.70
CA GLU A 149 -0.53 -21.86 -36.84
C GLU A 149 -1.52 -22.76 -37.58
N PRO A 150 -1.08 -23.54 -38.58
CA PRO A 150 -1.96 -24.55 -39.15
C PRO A 150 -2.44 -25.37 -37.97
N VAL A 151 -3.74 -25.30 -37.72
CA VAL A 151 -4.42 -26.13 -36.74
C VAL A 151 -4.10 -27.55 -37.20
N ASP A 152 -3.15 -28.20 -36.52
CA ASP A 152 -3.04 -29.64 -36.59
C ASP A 152 -4.41 -30.14 -36.13
N ASP A 153 -5.14 -30.78 -37.02
CA ASP A 153 -6.43 -31.45 -36.78
C ASP A 153 -6.24 -32.66 -35.84
N ASP A 154 -5.56 -32.47 -34.71
CA ASP A 154 -5.87 -33.21 -33.50
C ASP A 154 -6.99 -32.42 -32.82
N GLU A 155 -8.23 -32.87 -33.03
CA GLU A 155 -9.43 -32.42 -32.31
C GLU A 155 -9.25 -32.65 -30.80
N GLU A 156 -8.47 -31.81 -30.13
CA GLU A 156 -8.66 -31.52 -28.73
C GLU A 156 -9.72 -30.41 -28.68
N ALA A 157 -10.88 -30.74 -28.13
CA ALA A 157 -12.00 -29.82 -28.04
C ALA A 157 -11.59 -28.60 -27.20
N GLU A 158 -11.14 -27.53 -27.86
CA GLU A 158 -10.91 -26.22 -27.26
C GLU A 158 -12.24 -25.76 -26.65
N ASN A 159 -12.36 -25.86 -25.33
CA ASN A 159 -13.54 -25.38 -24.60
C ASN A 159 -13.71 -23.88 -24.88
N PRO A 160 -14.91 -23.43 -25.28
CA PRO A 160 -15.12 -22.03 -25.65
C PRO A 160 -14.78 -21.11 -24.48
N THR A 161 -13.99 -20.07 -24.76
CA THR A 161 -13.72 -18.99 -23.82
C THR A 161 -14.93 -18.07 -23.72
N LEU A 162 -15.29 -17.73 -22.50
CA LEU A 162 -16.46 -16.93 -22.15
C LEU A 162 -16.01 -15.68 -21.39
N LEU A 163 -16.63 -14.54 -21.69
CA LEU A 163 -16.39 -13.27 -21.01
C LEU A 163 -17.56 -12.94 -20.09
N LEU A 164 -17.25 -12.45 -18.89
CA LEU A 164 -18.26 -12.00 -17.92
C LEU A 164 -17.84 -10.69 -17.25
N LYS A 165 -18.74 -9.71 -17.24
CA LYS A 165 -18.51 -8.41 -16.58
C LYS A 165 -19.01 -8.39 -15.15
N VAL A 166 -18.45 -7.52 -14.31
CA VAL A 166 -18.91 -7.40 -12.91
C VAL A 166 -20.39 -7.03 -12.85
N GLY A 167 -21.15 -7.81 -12.08
CA GLY A 167 -22.60 -7.73 -11.93
C GLY A 167 -23.40 -8.47 -13.00
N GLU A 168 -22.75 -8.95 -14.07
CA GLU A 168 -23.40 -9.74 -15.12
C GLU A 168 -23.62 -11.18 -14.65
N THR A 169 -24.76 -11.74 -15.05
CA THR A 169 -25.09 -13.15 -14.85
C THR A 169 -25.26 -13.80 -16.20
N THR A 170 -24.56 -14.91 -16.41
CA THR A 170 -24.72 -15.77 -17.59
C THR A 170 -25.19 -17.15 -17.17
N GLN A 171 -25.91 -17.82 -18.05
CA GLN A 171 -26.36 -19.18 -17.84
C GLN A 171 -25.46 -20.12 -18.63
N ILE A 172 -24.92 -21.13 -17.96
CA ILE A 172 -24.11 -22.18 -18.59
C ILE A 172 -24.77 -23.53 -18.38
N THR A 173 -24.54 -24.45 -19.30
CA THR A 173 -25.05 -25.82 -19.20
C THR A 173 -23.88 -26.77 -18.97
N VAL A 174 -23.91 -27.52 -17.86
CA VAL A 174 -22.92 -28.56 -17.55
C VAL A 174 -23.66 -29.89 -17.42
N GLY A 175 -23.45 -30.78 -18.41
CA GLY A 175 -24.31 -31.97 -18.57
C GLY A 175 -25.72 -31.58 -19.03
N ASP A 176 -26.75 -32.00 -18.28
CA ASP A 176 -28.17 -31.67 -18.54
C ASP A 176 -28.73 -30.62 -17.55
N VAL A 177 -27.85 -29.91 -16.84
CA VAL A 177 -28.24 -28.94 -15.79
C VAL A 177 -27.76 -27.55 -16.18
N GLU A 178 -28.66 -26.57 -16.07
CA GLU A 178 -28.36 -25.16 -16.23
C GLU A 178 -27.93 -24.55 -14.91
N HIS A 179 -26.85 -23.77 -14.94
CA HIS A 179 -26.28 -23.09 -13.80
C HIS A 179 -26.18 -21.60 -14.09
N ASN A 180 -26.50 -20.77 -13.10
CA ASN A 180 -26.32 -19.33 -13.19
C ASN A 180 -24.98 -18.93 -12.61
N VAL A 181 -24.14 -18.29 -13.43
CA VAL A 181 -22.81 -17.80 -13.05
C VAL A 181 -22.81 -16.29 -13.07
N THR A 182 -22.57 -15.66 -11.93
CA THR A 182 -22.49 -14.21 -11.78
C THR A 182 -21.10 -13.79 -11.35
N LEU A 183 -20.48 -12.84 -12.05
CA LEU A 183 -19.27 -12.20 -11.55
C LEU A 183 -19.67 -11.15 -10.51
N TYR A 184 -19.47 -11.45 -9.23
CA TYR A 184 -19.96 -10.60 -8.14
C TYR A 184 -19.05 -9.40 -7.87
N ILE A 185 -17.76 -9.66 -7.67
CA ILE A 185 -16.74 -8.64 -7.43
C ILE A 185 -15.46 -9.05 -8.15
N LEU A 186 -14.76 -8.07 -8.70
CA LEU A 186 -13.43 -8.22 -9.30
C LEU A 186 -12.47 -7.21 -8.65
N SER A 187 -11.21 -7.60 -8.50
CA SER A 187 -10.12 -6.72 -8.09
C SER A 187 -8.79 -7.17 -8.72
N GLU A 188 -7.70 -6.45 -8.43
CA GLU A 188 -6.35 -6.85 -8.83
C GLU A 188 -5.93 -8.23 -8.28
N GLU A 189 -6.50 -8.66 -7.15
CA GLU A 189 -6.14 -9.92 -6.50
C GLU A 189 -6.89 -11.14 -7.09
N GLY A 190 -7.90 -10.95 -7.96
CA GLY A 190 -8.83 -12.01 -8.34
C GLY A 190 -10.32 -11.63 -8.42
N ALA A 191 -11.17 -12.67 -8.51
CA ALA A 191 -12.62 -12.58 -8.68
C ALA A 191 -13.39 -13.33 -7.57
N ARG A 192 -14.58 -12.83 -7.20
CA ARG A 192 -15.63 -13.63 -6.55
C ARG A 192 -16.76 -13.89 -7.52
N ILE A 193 -17.13 -15.15 -7.63
CA ILE A 193 -18.15 -15.64 -8.55
C ILE A 193 -19.27 -16.25 -7.71
N ILE A 194 -20.51 -16.08 -8.16
CA ILE A 194 -21.67 -16.75 -7.59
C ILE A 194 -22.12 -17.82 -8.58
N ILE A 195 -22.26 -19.06 -8.11
CA ILE A 195 -22.80 -20.19 -8.89
C ILE A 195 -24.05 -20.69 -8.17
N ASP A 196 -25.23 -20.56 -8.79
CA ASP A 196 -26.54 -20.93 -8.21
C ASP A 196 -26.71 -20.46 -6.77
N ASP A 197 -26.55 -19.15 -6.56
CA ASP A 197 -26.63 -18.46 -5.26
C ASP A 197 -25.49 -18.79 -4.26
N HIS A 198 -24.53 -19.65 -4.62
CA HIS A 198 -23.36 -19.91 -3.81
C HIS A 198 -22.19 -18.99 -4.17
N LYS A 199 -21.78 -18.15 -3.22
CA LYS A 199 -20.63 -17.25 -3.38
C LYS A 199 -19.32 -17.98 -3.13
N SER A 200 -18.40 -17.90 -4.08
CA SER A 200 -17.05 -18.46 -3.97
C SER A 200 -16.15 -17.66 -3.02
N ASN A 201 -15.02 -18.26 -2.66
CA ASN A 201 -13.84 -17.52 -2.22
C ASN A 201 -13.27 -16.66 -3.37
N PHE A 202 -12.24 -15.86 -3.07
CA PHE A 202 -11.47 -15.19 -4.12
C PHE A 202 -10.73 -16.22 -4.96
N VAL A 203 -10.80 -16.09 -6.28
CA VAL A 203 -10.14 -16.96 -7.25
C VAL A 203 -9.25 -16.09 -8.12
N ALA A 204 -7.96 -16.39 -8.16
CA ALA A 204 -6.98 -15.64 -8.93
C ALA A 204 -6.95 -16.07 -10.40
N MET A 205 -6.29 -15.28 -11.25
CA MET A 205 -6.00 -15.65 -12.64
C MET A 205 -5.19 -16.96 -12.68
N GLY A 206 -5.58 -17.89 -13.56
CA GLY A 206 -4.97 -19.21 -13.69
C GLY A 206 -5.49 -20.26 -12.70
N GLU A 207 -6.30 -19.87 -11.72
CA GLU A 207 -6.94 -20.81 -10.80
C GLU A 207 -8.26 -21.36 -11.34
N ASN A 208 -8.75 -22.44 -10.72
CA ASN A 208 -10.04 -23.02 -11.02
C ASN A 208 -11.00 -22.90 -9.83
N LEU A 209 -12.28 -22.71 -10.16
CA LEU A 209 -13.38 -22.74 -9.22
C LEU A 209 -14.24 -23.96 -9.51
N THR A 210 -14.52 -24.78 -8.50
CA THR A 210 -15.43 -25.93 -8.64
C THR A 210 -16.56 -25.85 -7.62
N TYR A 211 -17.81 -25.86 -8.09
CA TYR A 211 -18.99 -25.93 -7.23
C TYR A 211 -20.17 -26.56 -7.99
N GLY A 212 -20.93 -27.42 -7.32
CA GLY A 212 -22.18 -27.97 -7.90
C GLY A 212 -22.00 -28.78 -9.19
N GLY A 213 -20.79 -29.28 -9.47
CA GLY A 213 -20.46 -29.95 -10.74
C GLY A 213 -19.95 -29.00 -11.84
N VAL A 214 -20.06 -27.69 -11.65
CA VAL A 214 -19.46 -26.68 -12.51
C VAL A 214 -17.98 -26.53 -12.14
N LYS A 215 -17.12 -26.59 -13.15
CA LYS A 215 -15.71 -26.21 -13.04
C LYS A 215 -15.41 -25.06 -14.00
N LEU A 216 -15.00 -23.92 -13.46
CA LEU A 216 -14.57 -22.75 -14.23
C LEU A 216 -13.05 -22.62 -14.12
N ASN A 217 -12.36 -22.49 -15.25
CA ASN A 217 -10.93 -22.15 -15.26
C ASN A 217 -10.81 -20.67 -15.59
N ILE A 218 -10.22 -19.88 -14.70
CA ILE A 218 -10.10 -18.44 -14.88
C ILE A 218 -8.87 -18.16 -15.74
N ILE A 219 -9.08 -17.70 -16.96
CA ILE A 219 -8.01 -17.49 -17.94
C ILE A 219 -7.41 -16.10 -17.78
N GLU A 220 -8.26 -15.08 -17.62
CA GLU A 220 -7.82 -13.68 -17.57
C GLU A 220 -8.73 -12.85 -16.66
N ILE A 221 -8.13 -11.87 -15.98
CA ILE A 221 -8.83 -10.86 -15.18
C ILE A 221 -8.36 -9.48 -15.62
N THR A 222 -9.30 -8.67 -16.12
CA THR A 222 -9.05 -7.29 -16.51
C THR A 222 -9.73 -6.36 -15.52
N TYR A 223 -8.95 -5.69 -14.67
CA TYR A 223 -9.45 -4.79 -13.65
C TYR A 223 -8.81 -3.41 -13.73
N GLN A 224 -9.65 -2.39 -13.87
CA GLN A 224 -9.26 -0.98 -13.85
C GLN A 224 -10.08 -0.25 -12.77
N ALA A 225 -9.41 0.25 -11.74
CA ALA A 225 -10.05 0.79 -10.53
C ALA A 225 -10.71 2.17 -10.71
N TYR A 226 -10.48 2.86 -11.83
CA TYR A 226 -11.04 4.20 -12.05
C TYR A 226 -12.49 4.14 -12.58
N ALA A 227 -13.24 5.25 -12.41
CA ALA A 227 -14.63 5.33 -12.88
C ALA A 227 -14.71 5.11 -14.40
N GLY A 228 -15.52 4.13 -14.82
CA GLY A 228 -15.60 3.70 -16.23
C GLY A 228 -14.49 2.76 -16.68
N GLY A 229 -13.62 2.31 -15.77
CA GLY A 229 -12.63 1.28 -16.02
C GLY A 229 -13.27 -0.08 -16.31
N ILE A 230 -12.57 -0.89 -17.11
CA ILE A 230 -12.98 -2.25 -17.47
C ILE A 230 -12.85 -3.17 -16.25
N GLN A 231 -13.89 -3.97 -16.02
CA GLN A 231 -13.93 -4.97 -14.94
C GLN A 231 -14.57 -6.24 -15.48
N GLU A 232 -13.74 -7.11 -16.05
CA GLU A 232 -14.17 -8.28 -16.82
C GLU A 232 -13.26 -9.47 -16.53
N MET A 233 -13.82 -10.67 -16.68
CA MET A 233 -13.12 -11.94 -16.50
C MET A 233 -13.36 -12.82 -17.71
N VAL A 234 -12.30 -13.48 -18.18
CA VAL A 234 -12.37 -14.52 -19.21
C VAL A 234 -12.19 -15.88 -18.55
N TYR A 235 -13.05 -16.84 -18.87
CA TYR A 235 -13.02 -18.18 -18.29
C TYR A 235 -13.41 -19.25 -19.31
N THR A 236 -13.04 -20.50 -19.03
CA THR A 236 -13.55 -21.68 -19.74
C THR A 236 -14.28 -22.61 -18.77
N ILE A 237 -15.17 -23.44 -19.31
CA ILE A 237 -15.78 -24.54 -18.56
C ILE A 237 -14.85 -25.76 -18.70
N GLY A 238 -14.52 -26.43 -17.60
CA GLY A 238 -13.47 -27.47 -17.55
C GLY A 238 -13.88 -28.79 -16.95
#